data_AF-A0A7S2G2D9-F1
#
_entry.id   AF-A0A7S2G2D9-F1
#
_cell.length_a   1.000
_cell.length_b   1.000
_cell.length_c   1.000
_cell.angle_alpha   90.00
_cell.angle_beta   90.00
_cell.angle_gamma   90.00
#
_symmetry.space_group_name_H-M   'P 1'
#
loop_
_entity.id
_entity.type
_entity.pdbx_description
1 polymer ?
#
loop_
_entity_poly.entity_id
_entity_poly.type
_entity_poly.pdbx_seq_one_letter_code
_entity_poly.pdbx_strand_id
1 'polypeptide(L)'
;PKICFFSCCCPCLRWADTLHTLGIMSFWAAFWLSISCIVLTELTYGLFWVFLLIGLVYFRHRLRKKFKMETNGGWTYAGDFARYCLCMPCTLAQDARHVEEACRCDHPAVLSGTLLQIPDT
;
A
#
# COMPACT_ATOMS: atom_id res chain seq x y z
N PRO A 1 -14.54 8.23 -8.30
CA PRO A 1 -13.96 9.58 -8.44
C PRO A 1 -13.19 10.06 -7.20
N LYS A 2 -13.77 9.98 -6.00
CA LYS A 2 -13.14 10.45 -4.74
C LYS A 2 -11.80 9.77 -4.45
N ILE A 3 -11.68 8.48 -4.77
CA ILE A 3 -10.48 7.67 -4.49
C ILE A 3 -9.28 8.14 -5.32
N CYS A 4 -9.46 8.44 -6.61
CA CYS A 4 -8.35 8.93 -7.45
C CYS A 4 -7.85 10.30 -7.00
N PHE A 5 -8.75 11.19 -6.54
CA PHE A 5 -8.37 12.51 -6.05
C PHE A 5 -7.57 12.41 -4.73
N PHE A 6 -8.05 11.65 -3.75
CA PHE A 6 -7.34 11.44 -2.48
C PHE A 6 -6.04 10.66 -2.64
N SER A 7 -5.96 9.69 -3.56
CA SER A 7 -4.71 8.98 -3.87
C SER A 7 -3.69 9.85 -4.59
N CYS A 8 -4.12 10.89 -5.30
CA CYS A 8 -3.24 11.84 -5.98
C CYS A 8 -2.78 12.96 -5.03
N CYS A 9 -3.69 13.52 -4.23
CA CYS A 9 -3.40 14.63 -3.33
C CYS A 9 -2.78 14.19 -1.98
N CYS A 10 -3.10 12.99 -1.49
CA CYS A 10 -2.65 12.49 -0.20
C CYS A 10 -2.26 10.99 -0.25
N PRO A 11 -1.26 10.61 -1.07
CA PRO A 11 -0.87 9.21 -1.26
C PRO A 11 -0.42 8.52 0.04
N CYS A 12 0.25 9.25 0.95
CA CYS A 12 0.74 8.70 2.22
C CYS A 12 -0.39 8.25 3.14
N LEU A 13 -1.40 9.11 3.30
CA LEU A 13 -2.60 8.81 4.10
C LEU A 13 -3.33 7.61 3.51
N ARG A 14 -3.54 7.58 2.19
CA ARG A 14 -4.27 6.48 1.58
C ARG A 14 -3.52 5.16 1.66
N TRP A 15 -2.20 5.19 1.49
CA TRP A 15 -1.36 4.01 1.64
C TRP A 15 -1.39 3.47 3.08
N ALA A 16 -1.25 4.36 4.07
CA ALA A 16 -1.30 4.00 5.49
C ALA A 16 -2.63 3.37 5.88
N ASP A 17 -3.73 3.97 5.42
CA ASP A 17 -5.09 3.45 5.63
C ASP A 17 -5.30 2.07 5.00
N THR A 18 -4.77 1.84 3.79
CA THR A 18 -4.83 0.55 3.09
C THR A 18 -4.09 -0.55 3.88
N LEU A 19 -2.88 -0.25 4.39
CA LEU A 19 -2.10 -1.21 5.18
C LEU A 19 -2.73 -1.49 6.55
N HIS A 20 -3.30 -0.47 7.17
CA HIS A 20 -4.02 -0.58 8.42
C HIS A 20 -5.24 -1.48 8.28
N THR A 21 -6.07 -1.24 7.25
CA THR A 21 -7.27 -2.04 6.97
C THR A 21 -6.97 -3.53 6.77
N LEU A 22 -5.82 -3.84 6.17
CA LEU A 22 -5.39 -5.22 5.99
C LEU A 22 -4.68 -5.81 7.20
N GLY A 23 -4.48 -5.06 8.29
CA GLY A 23 -3.69 -5.50 9.44
C GLY A 23 -2.25 -5.86 9.08
N ILE A 24 -1.67 -5.20 8.06
CA ILE A 24 -0.28 -5.42 7.65
C ILE A 24 0.69 -4.59 8.51
N MET A 25 0.28 -3.37 8.86
CA MET A 25 1.03 -2.42 9.68
C MET A 25 0.05 -1.45 10.37
N SER A 26 0.42 -0.89 11.52
CA SER A 26 -0.40 0.15 12.17
C SER A 26 -0.45 1.42 11.31
N PHE A 27 -1.56 2.16 11.38
CA PHE A 27 -1.76 3.37 10.58
C PHE A 27 -0.64 4.38 10.80
N TRP A 28 -0.31 4.68 12.06
CA TRP A 28 0.73 5.65 12.40
C TRP A 28 2.13 5.21 11.97
N ALA A 29 2.46 3.92 12.10
CA ALA A 29 3.75 3.42 11.60
C ALA A 29 3.85 3.56 10.08
N ALA A 30 2.78 3.22 9.35
CA ALA A 30 2.72 3.38 7.90
C ALA A 30 2.81 4.85 7.46
N PHE A 31 2.12 5.72 8.17
CA PHE A 31 2.13 7.16 7.92
C PHE A 31 3.52 7.76 8.14
N TRP A 32 4.14 7.52 9.30
CA TRP A 32 5.48 8.06 9.58
C TRP A 32 6.54 7.47 8.67
N LEU A 33 6.44 6.18 8.31
CA LEU A 33 7.36 5.55 7.36
C LEU A 33 7.30 6.22 5.98
N SER A 34 6.09 6.42 5.45
CA SER A 34 5.90 7.05 4.14
C SER A 34 6.36 8.51 4.12
N ILE A 35 6.00 9.30 5.14
CA ILE A 35 6.45 10.70 5.27
C ILE A 35 7.97 10.79 5.40
N SER A 36 8.59 9.96 6.24
CA SER A 36 10.04 9.93 6.43
C SER A 36 10.77 9.61 5.12
N CYS A 37 10.29 8.63 4.37
CA CYS A 37 10.88 8.29 3.06
C CYS A 37 10.77 9.43 2.04
N ILE A 38 9.66 10.18 2.02
CA ILE A 38 9.51 11.34 1.13
C ILE A 38 10.48 12.45 1.53
N VAL A 39 10.54 12.81 2.82
CA VAL A 39 11.48 13.82 3.31
C VAL A 39 12.93 13.45 2.99
N LEU A 40 13.31 12.18 3.20
CA LEU A 40 14.63 11.69 2.85
C LEU A 40 14.89 11.72 1.34
N THR A 41 13.86 11.51 0.51
CA THR A 41 13.96 11.63 -0.95
C THR A 41 14.32 13.05 -1.36
N GLU A 42 13.65 14.04 -0.79
CA GLU A 42 13.97 15.45 -1.04
C GLU A 42 15.37 15.83 -0.54
N LEU A 43 15.75 15.37 0.66
CA LEU A 43 17.08 15.64 1.24
C LEU A 43 18.24 14.98 0.47
N THR A 44 17.98 13.87 -0.22
CA THR A 44 19.01 13.10 -0.96
C THR A 44 18.92 13.29 -2.47
N TYR A 45 18.22 14.33 -2.94
CA TYR A 45 18.03 14.63 -4.36
C TYR A 45 17.50 13.44 -5.17
N GLY A 46 16.57 12.67 -4.60
CA GLY A 46 15.89 11.57 -5.28
C GLY A 46 16.49 10.18 -5.03
N LEU A 47 17.62 10.03 -4.31
CA LEU A 47 18.20 8.70 -4.06
C LEU A 47 17.26 7.79 -3.26
N PHE A 48 16.58 8.35 -2.24
CA PHE A 48 15.63 7.60 -1.43
C PHE A 48 14.32 7.23 -2.14
N TRP A 49 14.08 7.76 -3.35
CA TRP A 49 12.94 7.38 -4.16
C TRP A 49 12.94 5.90 -4.51
N VAL A 50 14.12 5.33 -4.79
CA VAL A 50 14.26 3.90 -5.11
C VAL A 50 13.87 3.03 -3.93
N PHE A 51 14.26 3.41 -2.70
CA PHE A 51 13.88 2.69 -1.48
C PHE A 51 12.38 2.78 -1.21
N LEU A 52 11.77 3.95 -1.45
CA LEU A 52 10.32 4.13 -1.37
C LEU A 52 9.60 3.22 -2.37
N LEU A 53 10.05 3.15 -3.62
CA LEU A 53 9.49 2.27 -4.64
C LEU A 53 9.62 0.79 -4.28
N ILE A 54 10.79 0.36 -3.79
CA ILE A 54 11.00 -1.01 -3.32
C ILE A 54 10.02 -1.34 -2.17
N GLY A 55 9.85 -0.41 -1.23
CA GLY A 55 8.87 -0.54 -0.16
C GLY A 55 7.45 -0.71 -0.69
N LEU A 56 7.00 0.16 -1.59
CA LEU A 56 5.67 0.08 -2.21
C LEU A 56 5.45 -1.25 -2.92
N VAL A 57 6.42 -1.73 -3.70
CA VAL A 57 6.36 -3.03 -4.37
C VAL A 57 6.31 -4.18 -3.37
N TYR A 58 7.14 -4.14 -2.31
CA TYR A 58 7.15 -5.14 -1.25
C TYR A 58 5.79 -5.26 -0.56
N PHE A 59 5.19 -4.13 -0.18
CA PHE A 59 3.88 -4.11 0.47
C PHE A 59 2.75 -4.52 -0.48
N ARG A 60 2.81 -4.13 -1.76
CA ARG A 60 1.89 -4.63 -2.79
C ARG A 60 2.00 -6.15 -2.96
N HIS A 61 3.19 -6.72 -2.83
CA HIS A 61 3.34 -8.16 -2.85
C HIS A 61 2.70 -8.83 -1.63
N ARG A 62 2.82 -8.24 -0.43
CA ARG A 62 2.10 -8.71 0.76
C ARG A 62 0.58 -8.64 0.59
N LEU A 63 0.08 -7.59 -0.08
CA LEU A 63 -1.32 -7.46 -0.48
C LEU A 63 -1.76 -8.67 -1.31
N ARG A 64 -1.03 -8.96 -2.40
CA ARG A 64 -1.30 -10.10 -3.29
C ARG A 64 -1.31 -11.44 -2.54
N LYS A 65 -0.36 -11.64 -1.62
CA LYS A 65 -0.33 -12.85 -0.75
C LYS A 65 -1.58 -12.96 0.13
N LYS A 66 -2.01 -11.86 0.75
CA LYS A 66 -3.24 -11.83 1.57
C LYS A 66 -4.49 -12.18 0.75
N PHE A 67 -4.55 -11.72 -0.50
CA PHE A 67 -5.65 -12.00 -1.41
C PHE A 67 -5.50 -13.29 -2.22
N LYS A 68 -4.46 -14.10 -1.96
CA LYS A 68 -4.14 -15.33 -2.71
C LYS A 68 -4.11 -15.13 -4.24
N MET A 69 -3.67 -13.96 -4.70
CA MET A 69 -3.52 -13.69 -6.13
C MET A 69 -2.33 -14.46 -6.71
N GLU A 70 -2.47 -14.95 -7.94
CA GLU A 70 -1.35 -15.57 -8.65
C GLU A 70 -0.19 -14.58 -8.80
N THR A 71 1.01 -15.07 -8.48
CA THR A 71 2.25 -14.31 -8.64
C THR A 71 3.15 -15.07 -9.58
N ASN A 72 3.33 -14.54 -10.79
CA ASN A 72 4.19 -15.12 -11.83
C ASN A 72 5.68 -14.88 -11.54
N GLY A 73 6.11 -15.04 -10.29
CA GLY A 73 7.49 -14.82 -9.85
C GLY A 73 8.00 -13.39 -10.09
N GLY A 74 9.29 -13.28 -10.47
CA GLY A 74 10.02 -12.01 -10.62
C GLY A 74 9.43 -11.01 -11.62
N TRP A 75 8.74 -11.48 -12.66
CA TRP A 75 8.09 -10.61 -13.64
C TRP A 75 6.99 -9.75 -13.02
N THR A 76 6.31 -10.27 -12.00
CA THR A 76 5.28 -9.53 -11.27
C THR A 76 5.91 -8.36 -10.50
N TYR A 77 7.09 -8.55 -9.92
CA TYR A 77 7.82 -7.51 -9.19
C TYR A 77 8.31 -6.41 -10.13
N ALA A 78 8.92 -6.77 -11.27
CA ALA A 78 9.36 -5.81 -12.27
C ALA A 78 8.19 -5.01 -12.86
N GLY A 79 7.07 -5.68 -13.14
CA GLY A 79 5.86 -5.02 -13.62
C GLY A 79 5.23 -4.09 -12.58
N ASP A 80 5.22 -4.47 -11.30
CA ASP A 80 4.73 -3.61 -10.22
C ASP A 80 5.66 -2.41 -9.98
N PHE A 81 6.98 -2.59 -10.08
CA PHE A 81 7.94 -1.49 -10.03
C PHE A 81 7.70 -0.48 -11.16
N ALA A 82 7.56 -0.95 -12.40
CA ALA A 82 7.28 -0.09 -13.55
C ALA A 82 5.95 0.69 -13.40
N ARG A 83 4.90 0.05 -12.86
CA ARG A 83 3.61 0.71 -12.58
C ARG A 83 3.74 1.82 -11.54
N TYR A 84 4.49 1.58 -10.47
CA TYR A 84 4.74 2.60 -9.46
C TYR A 84 5.60 3.75 -9.98
N CYS A 85 6.57 3.48 -10.87
CA CYS A 85 7.35 4.54 -11.53
C CYS A 85 6.52 5.39 -12.49
N LEU A 86 5.62 4.78 -13.28
CA LEU A 86 4.85 5.47 -14.32
C LEU A 86 3.62 6.21 -13.75
N CYS A 87 2.88 5.56 -12.86
CA CYS A 87 1.74 6.17 -12.18
C CYS A 87 1.55 5.57 -10.78
N MET A 88 2.38 6.04 -9.83
CA MET A 88 2.21 5.76 -8.41
C MET A 88 0.77 6.02 -7.90
N PRO A 89 0.14 7.20 -8.13
CA PRO A 89 -1.17 7.47 -7.56
C PRO A 89 -2.26 6.56 -8.14
N CYS A 90 -2.16 6.15 -9.41
CA CYS A 90 -3.07 5.16 -10.00
C CYS A 90 -2.96 3.80 -9.31
N THR A 91 -1.73 3.35 -9.08
CA THR A 91 -1.44 2.05 -8.45
C THR A 91 -1.92 2.03 -7.00
N LEU A 92 -1.71 3.12 -6.26
CA LEU A 92 -2.26 3.30 -4.92
C LEU A 92 -3.78 3.34 -4.90
N ALA A 93 -4.41 4.07 -5.84
CA ALA A 93 -5.86 4.10 -5.98
C ALA A 93 -6.42 2.72 -6.30
N GLN A 94 -5.71 1.92 -7.09
CA GLN A 94 -6.09 0.55 -7.40
C GLN A 94 -6.06 -0.33 -6.14
N ASP A 95 -4.98 -0.28 -5.35
CA ASP A 95 -4.87 -1.07 -4.11
C ASP A 95 -5.93 -0.67 -3.08
N ALA A 96 -6.12 0.64 -2.92
CA ALA A 96 -7.18 1.25 -2.15
C ALA A 96 -8.58 0.69 -2.49
N ARG A 97 -8.95 0.71 -3.78
CA ARG A 97 -10.26 0.20 -4.25
C ARG A 97 -10.40 -1.29 -4.00
N HIS A 98 -9.33 -2.04 -4.24
CA HIS A 98 -9.35 -3.49 -4.05
C HIS A 98 -9.61 -3.85 -2.58
N VAL A 99 -8.99 -3.11 -1.65
CA VAL A 99 -9.23 -3.29 -0.21
C VAL A 99 -10.62 -2.84 0.20
N GLU A 100 -11.12 -1.71 -0.32
CA GLU A 100 -12.50 -1.26 -0.05
C GLU A 100 -13.54 -2.27 -0.53
N GLU A 101 -13.37 -2.82 -1.73
CA GLU A 101 -14.25 -3.87 -2.27
C GLU A 101 -14.17 -5.14 -1.43
N ALA A 102 -12.98 -5.52 -0.97
CA ALA A 102 -12.80 -6.64 -0.05
C ALA A 102 -13.49 -6.41 1.31
N CYS A 103 -13.48 -5.18 1.83
CA CYS A 103 -14.23 -4.82 3.04
C CYS A 103 -15.74 -4.94 2.82
N ARG A 104 -16.24 -4.49 1.65
CA ARG A 104 -17.67 -4.55 1.32
C ARG A 104 -18.21 -5.98 1.18
N CYS A 105 -17.35 -6.94 0.87
CA CYS A 105 -17.71 -8.35 0.72
C CYS A 105 -17.28 -9.21 1.93
N ASP A 106 -16.87 -8.59 3.04
CA ASP A 106 -16.36 -9.27 4.24
C ASP A 106 -15.29 -10.34 3.92
N HIS A 107 -14.39 -10.01 2.99
CA HIS A 107 -13.40 -10.98 2.52
C HIS A 107 -12.47 -11.40 3.67
N PRO A 108 -12.14 -12.69 3.82
CA PRO A 108 -11.36 -13.20 4.96
C PRO A 108 -10.00 -12.50 5.14
N ALA A 109 -9.41 -12.00 4.05
CA ALA A 109 -8.15 -11.24 4.09
C ALA A 109 -8.23 -9.96 4.96
N VAL A 110 -9.39 -9.29 4.96
CA VAL A 110 -9.67 -8.08 5.75
C VAL A 110 -10.09 -8.46 7.16
N LEU A 111 -10.98 -9.46 7.32
CA LEU A 111 -11.42 -9.95 8.63
C LEU A 111 -10.25 -10.38 9.51
N SER A 112 -9.27 -11.10 8.95
CA SER A 112 -8.04 -11.44 9.69
C SER A 112 -7.21 -10.21 10.06
N GLY A 113 -7.30 -9.12 9.31
CA GLY A 113 -6.66 -7.84 9.66
C GLY A 113 -7.37 -7.18 10.84
N THR A 114 -8.70 -7.06 10.77
CA THR A 114 -9.54 -6.50 11.83
C THR A 114 -9.42 -7.28 13.14
N LEU A 115 -9.42 -8.62 13.10
CA LEU A 115 -9.27 -9.46 14.29
C LEU A 115 -7.93 -9.23 15.01
N LEU A 116 -6.85 -8.96 14.26
CA LEU A 116 -5.54 -8.63 14.85
C LEU A 116 -5.48 -7.20 15.42
N GLN A 117 -6.48 -6.37 15.14
CA GLN A 117 -6.57 -4.98 15.63
C GLN A 117 -7.49 -4.83 16.84
N ILE A 118 -8.25 -5.87 17.19
CA ILE A 118 -9.01 -5.89 18.44
C ILE A 118 -7.96 -5.97 19.56
N PRO A 119 -7.82 -4.95 20.42
CA PRO A 119 -6.97 -5.08 21.59
C PRO A 119 -7.58 -6.19 22.46
N ASP A 120 -6.76 -7.18 22.83
CA ASP A 120 -7.14 -8.18 23.84
C ASP A 120 -7.73 -7.41 25.03
N THR A 121 -9.02 -7.60 25.25
CA THR A 121 -9.82 -6.86 26.24
C THR A 121 -9.50 -7.37 27.64
#